data_AF-A0ABD3CVY9-F1
#
_entry.id   AF-A0ABD3CVY9-F1
#
_cell.length_a   1.000
_cell.length_b   1.000
_cell.length_c   1.000
_cell.angle_alpha   90.00
_cell.angle_beta   90.00
_cell.angle_gamma   90.00
#
_symmetry.space_group_name_H-M   'P 1'
#
loop_
_entity.id
_entity.type
_entity.pdbx_description
1 polymer ?
#
loop_
_entity_poly.entity_id
_entity_poly.type
_entity_poly.pdbx_seq_one_letter_code
_entity_poly.pdbx_strand_id
1 'polypeptide(L)'
;MLKTLERYQKCNYGAPEPNISAREALSFGSFEELSSQQEYLKLKARFEALQRTQRNLLGEDLGPLNSKELESLERQLDMSLKQIRSTRKQKDVLAPEKQEVGNNVMWTSGIIFGRGEGIVGLETEYGTLHIKLLPECSPHSVAYILELLSLRHCAGCQFYRAEGRGQSWDINDNHIQDSTNEDGSE
;
A
#
# COMPACT_ATOMS: atom_id res chain seq x y z
N MET A 1 -6.27 -32.27 11.96
CA MET A 1 -5.48 -32.71 10.79
C MET A 1 -5.91 -34.10 10.30
N LEU A 2 -5.95 -35.13 11.17
CA LEU A 2 -6.41 -36.49 10.83
C LEU A 2 -7.80 -36.55 10.15
N LYS A 3 -8.78 -35.80 10.68
CA LYS A 3 -10.15 -35.74 10.11
C LYS A 3 -10.23 -35.15 8.70
N THR A 4 -9.21 -34.40 8.27
CA THR A 4 -9.12 -33.83 6.92
C THR A 4 -8.56 -34.86 5.96
N LEU A 5 -7.52 -35.59 6.38
CA LEU A 5 -6.94 -36.71 5.63
C LEU A 5 -7.95 -37.85 5.44
N GLU A 6 -8.72 -38.17 6.47
CA GLU A 6 -9.74 -39.22 6.46
C GLU A 6 -10.90 -38.88 5.48
N ARG A 7 -11.25 -37.60 5.38
CA ARG A 7 -12.20 -37.09 4.38
C ARG A 7 -11.66 -37.21 2.97
N TYR A 8 -10.39 -36.85 2.77
CA TYR A 8 -9.72 -36.97 1.48
C TYR A 8 -9.67 -38.42 1.00
N GLN A 9 -9.37 -39.35 1.92
CA GLN A 9 -9.30 -40.78 1.63
C GLN A 9 -10.67 -41.38 1.25
N LYS A 10 -11.75 -40.96 1.93
CA LYS A 10 -13.13 -41.35 1.58
C LYS A 10 -13.61 -40.79 0.24
N CYS A 11 -13.09 -39.65 -0.20
CA CYS A 11 -13.43 -39.06 -1.49
C CYS A 11 -12.64 -39.67 -2.65
N ASN A 12 -11.44 -40.20 -2.41
CA ASN A 12 -10.57 -40.77 -3.44
C ASN A 12 -10.84 -42.25 -3.73
N TYR A 13 -11.45 -42.98 -2.78
CA TYR A 13 -11.88 -44.37 -2.96
C TYR A 13 -13.37 -44.44 -2.60
N GLY A 14 -14.24 -44.16 -3.58
CA GLY A 14 -15.67 -44.38 -3.44
C GLY A 14 -15.98 -45.83 -3.08
N ALA A 15 -17.11 -46.07 -2.39
CA ALA A 15 -17.54 -47.43 -2.04
C ALA A 15 -17.65 -48.29 -3.32
N PRO A 16 -17.16 -49.55 -3.33
CA PRO A 16 -17.25 -50.40 -4.52
C PRO A 16 -18.73 -50.63 -4.85
N GLU A 17 -19.16 -50.19 -6.03
CA GLU A 17 -20.47 -50.54 -6.58
C GLU A 17 -20.60 -52.07 -6.65
N PRO A 18 -21.71 -52.67 -6.18
CA PRO A 18 -21.80 -54.12 -5.90
C PRO A 18 -21.83 -55.03 -7.14
N ASN A 19 -21.56 -54.50 -8.34
CA ASN A 19 -21.69 -55.23 -9.61
C ASN A 19 -20.42 -55.23 -10.48
N ILE A 20 -19.27 -54.78 -9.97
CA ILE A 20 -18.01 -54.73 -10.72
C ILE A 20 -17.16 -55.96 -10.38
N SER A 21 -16.71 -56.71 -11.39
CA SER A 21 -15.78 -57.83 -11.22
C SER A 21 -14.53 -57.37 -10.46
N ALA A 22 -14.06 -58.15 -9.49
CA ALA A 22 -12.87 -57.81 -8.70
C ALA A 22 -11.64 -57.48 -9.56
N ARG A 23 -11.56 -58.02 -10.78
CA ARG A 23 -10.49 -57.73 -11.75
C ARG A 23 -10.62 -56.35 -12.40
N GLU A 24 -11.85 -55.90 -12.64
CA GLU A 24 -12.15 -54.58 -13.23
C GLU A 24 -12.04 -53.47 -12.18
N ALA A 25 -12.47 -53.72 -10.93
CA ALA A 25 -12.31 -52.78 -9.83
C ALA A 25 -10.82 -52.52 -9.49
N LEU A 26 -9.98 -53.56 -9.50
CA LEU A 26 -8.52 -53.42 -9.32
C LEU A 26 -7.86 -52.69 -10.50
N SER A 27 -8.29 -52.97 -11.73
CA SER A 27 -7.79 -52.29 -12.92
C SER A 27 -8.19 -50.81 -12.95
N PHE A 28 -9.44 -50.49 -12.60
CA PHE A 28 -9.96 -49.12 -12.56
C PHE A 28 -9.31 -48.30 -11.45
N GLY A 29 -9.16 -48.87 -10.24
CA GLY A 29 -8.44 -48.24 -9.14
C GLY A 29 -6.97 -47.96 -9.47
N SER A 30 -6.28 -48.88 -10.14
CA SER A 30 -4.90 -48.65 -10.59
C SER A 30 -4.80 -47.56 -11.67
N PHE A 31 -5.79 -47.44 -12.55
CA PHE A 31 -5.85 -46.41 -13.59
C PHE A 31 -6.14 -45.02 -13.00
N GLU A 32 -7.05 -44.92 -12.02
CA GLU A 32 -7.32 -43.68 -11.29
C GLU A 32 -6.13 -43.23 -10.44
N GLU A 33 -5.43 -44.16 -9.80
CA GLU A 33 -4.23 -43.87 -8.98
C GLU A 33 -3.06 -43.39 -9.85
N LEU A 34 -2.86 -44.00 -11.03
CA LEU A 34 -1.89 -43.54 -12.03
C LEU A 34 -2.27 -42.16 -12.60
N SER A 35 -3.56 -41.92 -12.86
CA SER A 35 -4.07 -40.62 -13.31
C SER A 35 -3.84 -39.53 -12.26
N SER A 36 -4.15 -39.81 -10.99
CA SER A 36 -3.93 -38.91 -9.86
C SER A 36 -2.45 -38.59 -9.65
N GLN A 37 -1.58 -39.61 -9.72
CA GLN A 37 -0.14 -39.44 -9.64
C GLN A 37 0.39 -38.57 -10.79
N GLN A 38 -0.10 -38.78 -12.01
CA GLN A 38 0.28 -37.99 -13.17
C GLN A 38 -0.14 -36.52 -13.02
N GLU A 39 -1.34 -36.24 -12.53
CA GLU A 39 -1.80 -34.88 -12.24
C GLU A 39 -0.97 -34.23 -11.12
N TYR A 40 -0.62 -35.00 -10.08
CA TYR A 40 0.28 -34.53 -9.02
C TYR A 40 1.66 -34.15 -9.57
N LEU A 41 2.24 -34.98 -10.44
CA LEU A 41 3.55 -34.68 -11.05
C LEU A 41 3.50 -33.44 -11.94
N LYS A 42 2.42 -33.25 -12.71
CA LYS A 42 2.18 -32.02 -13.47
C LYS A 42 2.10 -30.80 -12.56
N LEU A 43 1.36 -30.91 -11.45
CA LEU A 43 1.22 -29.82 -10.47
C LEU A 43 2.56 -29.51 -9.79
N LYS A 44 3.31 -30.53 -9.39
CA LYS A 44 4.62 -30.39 -8.76
C LYS A 44 5.61 -29.67 -9.70
N ALA A 45 5.65 -30.04 -10.98
CA ALA A 45 6.48 -29.37 -11.96
C ALA A 45 6.13 -27.88 -12.10
N ARG A 46 4.84 -27.53 -12.08
CA ARG A 46 4.38 -26.13 -12.09
C ARG A 46 4.79 -25.39 -10.83
N PHE A 47 4.67 -26.03 -9.67
CA PHE A 47 5.08 -25.45 -8.38
C PHE A 47 6.59 -25.15 -8.37
N GLU A 48 7.42 -26.11 -8.78
CA GLU A 48 8.87 -25.93 -8.83
C GLU A 48 9.31 -24.85 -9.81
N ALA A 49 8.63 -24.73 -10.95
CA ALA A 49 8.84 -23.64 -11.89
C ALA A 49 8.48 -22.28 -11.27
N LEU A 50 7.34 -22.19 -10.59
CA LEU A 50 6.91 -20.97 -9.90
C LEU A 50 7.89 -20.57 -8.79
N GLN A 51 8.33 -21.54 -7.99
CA GLN A 51 9.29 -21.32 -6.91
C GLN A 51 10.63 -20.80 -7.44
N ARG A 52 11.11 -21.35 -8.57
CA ARG A 52 12.31 -20.85 -9.26
C ARG A 52 12.13 -19.40 -9.70
N THR A 53 11.00 -19.06 -10.32
CA THR A 53 10.70 -17.68 -10.72
C THR A 53 10.68 -16.73 -9.52
N GLN A 54 10.10 -17.14 -8.39
CA GLN A 54 10.10 -16.33 -7.16
C GLN A 54 11.52 -16.03 -6.66
N ARG A 55 12.39 -17.06 -6.63
CA ARG A 55 13.81 -16.87 -6.25
C ARG A 55 14.53 -15.90 -7.17
N ASN A 56 14.32 -16.03 -8.48
CA ASN A 56 14.91 -15.10 -9.45
C ASN A 56 14.45 -13.66 -9.20
N LEU A 57 13.16 -13.44 -8.91
CA LEU A 57 12.63 -12.11 -8.57
C LEU A 57 13.22 -11.54 -7.27
N LEU A 58 13.67 -12.40 -6.36
CA LEU A 58 14.37 -12.02 -5.11
C LEU A 58 15.89 -11.87 -5.28
N GLY A 59 16.42 -12.10 -6.49
CA GLY A 59 17.84 -12.01 -6.78
C GLY A 59 18.63 -13.28 -6.44
N GLU A 60 17.96 -14.40 -6.19
CA GLU A 60 18.57 -15.70 -5.88
C GLU A 60 18.66 -16.58 -7.14
N ASP A 61 19.64 -17.50 -7.17
CA ASP A 61 19.83 -18.51 -8.23
C ASP A 61 19.79 -17.98 -9.67
N LEU A 62 20.38 -16.80 -9.90
CA LEU A 62 20.41 -16.15 -11.22
C LEU A 62 21.40 -16.80 -12.21
N GLY A 63 22.31 -17.65 -11.74
CA GLY A 63 23.36 -18.27 -12.55
C GLY A 63 22.90 -19.02 -13.82
N PRO A 64 21.73 -19.69 -13.83
CA PRO A 64 21.19 -20.34 -15.04
C PRO A 64 20.59 -19.39 -16.08
N LEU A 65 20.38 -18.11 -15.76
CA LEU A 65 19.81 -17.12 -16.68
C LEU A 65 20.90 -16.58 -17.62
N ASN A 66 20.54 -16.41 -18.90
CA ASN A 66 21.42 -15.71 -19.85
C ASN A 66 21.26 -14.19 -19.76
N SER A 67 22.13 -13.44 -20.45
CA SER A 67 22.14 -11.97 -20.39
C SER A 67 20.80 -11.33 -20.81
N LYS A 68 20.12 -11.87 -21.82
CA LYS A 68 18.82 -11.34 -22.27
C LYS A 68 17.72 -11.58 -21.24
N GLU A 69 17.72 -12.75 -20.61
CA GLU A 69 16.76 -13.08 -19.56
C GLU A 69 16.98 -12.21 -18.32
N LEU A 70 18.24 -11.95 -17.97
CA LEU A 70 18.60 -11.09 -16.84
C LEU A 70 18.20 -9.63 -17.07
N GLU A 71 18.48 -9.07 -18.26
CA GLU A 71 18.00 -7.74 -18.64
C GLU A 71 16.47 -7.65 -18.62
N SER A 72 15.78 -8.70 -19.09
CA SER A 72 14.32 -8.72 -19.06
C SER A 72 13.78 -8.75 -17.63
N LEU A 73 14.41 -9.52 -16.75
CA LEU A 73 14.05 -9.62 -15.34
C LEU A 73 14.28 -8.28 -14.63
N GLU A 74 15.41 -7.63 -14.89
CA GLU A 74 15.73 -6.31 -14.35
C GLU A 74 14.67 -5.29 -14.78
N ARG A 75 14.37 -5.19 -16.08
CA ARG A 75 13.33 -4.29 -16.60
C ARG A 75 11.97 -4.56 -15.95
N GLN A 76 11.60 -5.83 -15.77
CA GLN A 76 10.33 -6.21 -15.14
C GLN A 76 10.28 -5.75 -13.67
N LEU A 77 11.36 -5.94 -12.91
CA LEU A 77 11.47 -5.48 -11.54
C LEU A 77 11.43 -3.94 -11.46
N ASP A 78 12.14 -3.25 -12.35
CA ASP A 78 12.19 -1.80 -12.39
C ASP A 78 10.82 -1.18 -12.71
N MET A 79 10.11 -1.74 -13.70
CA MET A 79 8.75 -1.31 -14.03
C MET A 79 7.79 -1.57 -12.88
N SER A 80 7.86 -2.75 -12.26
CA SER A 80 6.98 -3.12 -11.14
C SER A 80 7.25 -2.24 -9.92
N LEU A 81 8.51 -1.96 -9.60
CA LEU A 81 8.89 -1.06 -8.51
C LEU A 81 8.45 0.37 -8.77
N LYS A 82 8.59 0.88 -10.01
CA LYS A 82 8.05 2.19 -10.40
C LYS A 82 6.54 2.24 -10.23
N GLN A 83 5.82 1.20 -10.63
CA GLN A 83 4.37 1.10 -10.43
C GLN A 83 4.00 1.05 -8.95
N ILE A 84 4.66 0.20 -8.14
CA ILE A 84 4.41 0.11 -6.69
C ILE A 84 4.69 1.45 -6.01
N ARG A 85 5.81 2.10 -6.34
CA ARG A 85 6.15 3.44 -5.82
C ARG A 85 5.13 4.47 -6.26
N SER A 86 4.68 4.46 -7.52
CA SER A 86 3.65 5.36 -8.04
C SER A 86 2.30 5.15 -7.35
N THR A 87 1.83 3.91 -7.23
CA THR A 87 0.58 3.59 -6.53
C THR A 87 0.67 3.91 -5.04
N ARG A 88 1.81 3.67 -4.39
CA ARG A 88 2.04 4.12 -3.02
C ARG A 88 2.04 5.65 -2.94
N LYS A 89 2.71 6.36 -3.85
CA LYS A 89 2.68 7.83 -3.97
C LYS A 89 1.29 8.40 -4.30
N GLN A 90 0.42 7.67 -4.98
CA GLN A 90 -0.96 8.09 -5.25
C GLN A 90 -1.88 7.85 -4.04
N LYS A 91 -1.59 6.81 -3.23
CA LYS A 91 -2.25 6.60 -1.92
C LYS A 91 -1.66 7.46 -0.81
N ASP A 92 -0.42 7.91 -0.99
CA ASP A 92 0.31 8.86 -0.18
C ASP A 92 0.20 10.24 -0.83
N VAL A 93 -0.99 10.85 -0.72
CA VAL A 93 -1.36 12.18 -1.27
C VAL A 93 -0.40 13.31 -0.82
N LEU A 94 0.60 13.01 0.01
CA LEU A 94 1.48 13.96 0.68
C LEU A 94 2.90 14.10 0.07
N ALA A 95 3.22 13.52 -1.10
CA ALA A 95 4.55 13.70 -1.71
C ALA A 95 4.55 13.86 -3.25
N PRO A 96 4.32 15.08 -3.78
CA PRO A 96 4.63 15.38 -5.18
C PRO A 96 6.15 15.49 -5.39
N GLU A 97 6.58 15.25 -6.63
CA GLU A 97 7.97 15.27 -7.08
C GLU A 97 8.64 16.64 -6.85
N LYS A 98 9.79 16.63 -6.17
CA LYS A 98 10.58 17.82 -5.84
C LYS A 98 11.32 18.30 -7.09
N GLN A 99 11.05 19.53 -7.53
CA GLN A 99 11.86 20.23 -8.52
C GLN A 99 13.08 20.80 -7.78
N GLU A 100 14.27 20.26 -8.07
CA GLU A 100 15.54 20.66 -7.46
C GLU A 100 15.99 22.03 -8.01
N VAL A 101 15.48 23.13 -7.45
CA VAL A 101 16.14 24.45 -7.49
C VAL A 101 15.83 25.20 -6.19
N GLY A 102 16.84 25.35 -5.33
CA GLY A 102 16.79 26.26 -4.17
C GLY A 102 17.16 25.61 -2.84
N ASN A 103 17.91 26.35 -2.01
CA ASN A 103 18.57 25.90 -0.78
C ASN A 103 17.71 24.98 0.11
N ASN A 104 18.29 23.83 0.46
CA ASN A 104 17.69 22.75 1.24
C ASN A 104 17.56 23.16 2.73
N VAL A 105 16.34 23.35 3.22
CA VAL A 105 16.04 23.75 4.62
C VAL A 105 15.03 22.76 5.24
N MET A 106 15.44 22.00 6.27
CA MET A 106 14.81 20.76 6.77
C MET A 106 13.95 20.96 8.04
N TRP A 107 12.59 20.89 8.06
CA TRP A 107 11.81 21.08 9.31
C TRP A 107 10.33 20.61 9.34
N THR A 108 10.00 19.68 10.25
CA THR A 108 8.88 19.80 11.24
C THR A 108 8.91 18.58 12.15
N SER A 109 8.85 18.67 13.48
CA SER A 109 8.46 17.54 14.34
C SER A 109 7.17 17.93 15.05
N GLY A 110 6.04 17.39 14.61
CA GLY A 110 4.76 17.70 15.23
C GLY A 110 4.67 17.12 16.65
N ILE A 111 4.50 17.98 17.65
CA ILE A 111 4.29 17.61 19.06
C ILE A 111 2.87 18.03 19.45
N ILE A 112 2.11 17.12 20.05
CA ILE A 112 0.75 17.41 20.55
C ILE A 112 0.87 17.92 21.98
N PHE A 113 0.44 19.15 22.23
CA PHE A 113 0.36 19.74 23.57
C PHE A 113 -1.08 19.68 24.07
N GLY A 114 -1.29 19.10 25.25
CA GLY A 114 -2.62 19.05 25.87
C GLY A 114 -3.60 18.12 25.14
N ARG A 115 -3.53 16.81 25.45
CA ARG A 115 -4.61 15.87 25.11
C ARG A 115 -5.92 16.37 25.73
N GLY A 116 -6.76 17.03 24.93
CA GLY A 116 -8.05 17.59 25.36
C GLY A 116 -8.35 18.99 24.81
N GLU A 117 -7.33 19.79 24.50
CA GLU A 117 -7.51 21.18 24.01
C GLU A 117 -7.31 21.32 22.49
N GLY A 118 -6.80 20.27 21.83
CA GLY A 118 -6.60 20.24 20.38
C GLY A 118 -5.43 21.10 19.91
N ILE A 119 -4.46 21.43 20.76
CA ILE A 119 -3.33 22.30 20.38
C ILE A 119 -2.16 21.46 19.85
N VAL A 120 -1.75 21.75 18.63
CA VAL A 120 -0.59 21.13 17.97
C VAL A 120 0.53 22.16 17.93
N GLY A 121 1.70 21.78 18.45
CA GLY A 121 2.93 22.54 18.29
C GLY A 121 3.74 22.00 17.11
N LEU A 122 4.05 22.86 16.15
CA LEU A 122 5.01 22.59 15.09
C LEU A 122 6.31 23.31 15.42
N GLU A 123 7.36 22.54 15.68
CA GLU A 123 8.69 23.08 15.95
C GLU A 123 9.39 23.48 14.66
N THR A 124 9.85 24.73 14.60
CA THR A 124 10.60 25.32 13.47
C THR A 124 11.86 26.01 13.98
N GLU A 125 12.81 26.32 13.09
CA GLU A 125 14.01 27.10 13.44
C GLU A 125 13.72 28.53 13.95
N TYR A 126 12.55 29.07 13.62
CA TYR A 126 12.11 30.40 14.06
C TYR A 126 11.25 30.35 15.34
N GLY A 127 11.09 29.16 15.93
CA GLY A 127 10.29 28.93 17.13
C GLY A 127 9.14 27.95 16.91
N THR A 128 8.29 27.81 17.92
CA THR A 128 7.16 26.86 17.90
C THR A 128 5.88 27.55 17.43
N LEU A 129 5.35 27.09 16.29
CA LEU A 129 4.02 27.47 15.83
C LEU A 129 2.98 26.66 16.58
N HIS A 130 2.10 27.34 17.31
CA HIS A 130 0.98 26.70 18.00
C HIS A 130 -0.29 26.81 17.15
N ILE A 131 -0.86 25.68 16.80
CA ILE A 131 -2.09 25.57 16.00
C ILE A 131 -3.18 24.99 16.88
N LYS A 132 -4.28 25.73 17.05
CA LYS A 132 -5.46 25.23 17.75
C LYS A 132 -6.40 24.55 16.75
N LEU A 133 -6.61 23.26 16.94
CA LEU A 133 -7.59 22.49 16.20
C LEU A 133 -8.96 22.66 16.87
N LEU A 134 -10.00 22.88 16.06
CA LEU A 134 -11.39 23.07 16.51
C LEU A 134 -12.25 21.89 16.03
N PRO A 135 -12.39 20.81 16.81
CA PRO A 135 -13.18 19.64 16.43
C PRO A 135 -14.64 19.99 16.12
N GLU A 136 -15.20 21.00 16.81
CA GLU A 136 -16.58 21.46 16.63
C GLU A 136 -16.85 22.01 15.22
N CYS A 137 -15.83 22.55 14.55
CA CYS A 137 -15.96 23.12 13.21
C CYS A 137 -15.63 22.09 12.11
N SER A 138 -14.74 21.13 12.37
CA SER A 138 -14.34 20.12 11.38
C SER A 138 -13.81 18.84 12.05
N PRO A 139 -14.71 17.96 12.54
CA PRO A 139 -14.30 16.84 13.39
C PRO A 139 -13.45 15.81 12.64
N HIS A 140 -13.78 15.54 11.37
CA HIS A 140 -13.07 14.58 10.53
C HIS A 140 -11.64 15.03 10.22
N SER A 141 -11.47 16.30 9.83
CA SER A 141 -10.15 16.87 9.52
C SER A 141 -9.26 16.91 10.76
N VAL A 142 -9.82 17.29 11.90
CA VAL A 142 -9.09 17.33 13.17
C VAL A 142 -8.65 15.93 13.60
N ALA A 143 -9.53 14.92 13.52
CA ALA A 143 -9.18 13.54 13.81
C ALA A 143 -8.05 13.03 12.90
N TYR A 144 -8.13 13.32 11.61
CA TYR A 144 -7.11 12.94 10.63
C TYR A 144 -5.74 13.56 10.94
N ILE A 145 -5.69 14.86 11.26
CA ILE A 145 -4.46 15.55 11.62
C ILE A 145 -3.84 14.94 12.89
N LEU A 146 -4.64 14.66 13.91
CA LEU A 146 -4.16 14.05 15.17
C LEU A 146 -3.60 12.64 14.95
N GLU A 147 -4.23 11.86 14.07
CA GLU A 147 -3.74 10.54 13.67
C GLU A 147 -2.39 10.64 12.93
N LEU A 148 -2.29 11.53 11.94
CA LEU A 148 -1.04 11.78 11.21
C LEU A 148 0.12 12.19 12.13
N LEU A 149 -0.13 13.08 13.08
CA LEU A 149 0.88 13.53 14.03
C LEU A 149 1.33 12.42 14.98
N SER A 150 0.45 11.46 15.27
CA SER A 150 0.77 10.27 16.08
C SER A 150 1.71 9.31 15.35
N LEU A 151 1.66 9.28 14.01
CA LEU A 151 2.52 8.43 13.18
C LEU A 151 3.95 8.96 13.02
N ARG A 152 4.24 10.19 13.48
CA ARG A 152 5.58 10.82 13.39
C ARG A 152 6.14 10.97 11.97
N HIS A 153 5.36 10.69 10.91
CA HIS A 153 5.81 10.84 9.52
C HIS A 153 6.03 12.28 9.12
N CYS A 154 5.44 13.23 9.86
CA CYS A 154 5.67 14.65 9.65
C CYS A 154 7.05 15.12 10.12
N ALA A 155 7.82 14.28 10.83
CA ALA A 155 9.19 14.54 11.25
C ALA A 155 10.11 14.83 10.05
N GLY A 156 10.56 16.08 9.91
CA GLY A 156 11.47 16.51 8.85
C GLY A 156 10.82 16.96 7.53
N CYS A 157 9.50 17.20 7.50
CA CYS A 157 8.83 17.82 6.33
C CYS A 157 9.32 19.26 6.10
N GLN A 158 8.77 20.00 5.13
CA GLN A 158 9.13 21.41 4.86
C GLN A 158 7.89 22.17 4.42
N PHE A 159 7.77 23.44 4.82
CA PHE A 159 6.80 24.35 4.21
C PHE A 159 7.29 24.76 2.83
N TYR A 160 6.71 24.20 1.78
CA TYR A 160 7.13 24.46 0.39
C TYR A 160 6.53 25.73 -0.22
N ARG A 161 5.51 26.31 0.43
CA ARG A 161 4.83 27.53 -0.01
C ARG A 161 4.39 28.33 1.22
N ALA A 162 4.72 29.61 1.21
CA ALA A 162 4.21 30.59 2.16
C ALA A 162 3.82 31.83 1.37
N GLU A 163 2.60 32.31 1.59
CA GLU A 163 2.10 33.52 0.94
C GLU A 163 1.75 34.53 2.01
N GLY A 164 1.95 35.81 1.70
CA GLY A 164 1.49 36.88 2.58
C GLY A 164 -0.03 36.86 2.71
N ARG A 165 -0.53 37.53 3.75
CA ARG A 165 -1.96 37.65 4.08
C ARG A 165 -2.83 38.16 2.89
N GLY A 166 -2.23 38.76 1.87
CA GLY A 166 -2.95 39.25 0.69
C GLY A 166 -3.89 40.40 1.04
N GLN A 167 -4.78 40.78 0.11
CA GLN A 167 -5.79 41.82 0.34
C GLN A 167 -7.12 41.26 0.89
N SER A 168 -7.27 39.94 0.90
CA SER A 168 -8.52 39.25 1.26
C SER A 168 -8.74 39.07 2.77
N TRP A 169 -7.82 39.57 3.61
CA TRP A 169 -7.86 39.39 5.06
C TRP A 169 -7.52 40.71 5.76
N ASP A 170 -8.32 41.08 6.75
CA ASP A 170 -8.12 42.32 7.51
C ASP A 170 -6.98 42.19 8.56
N ILE A 171 -6.69 43.28 9.28
CA ILE A 171 -5.70 43.27 10.38
C ILE A 171 -6.14 42.34 11.53
N ASN A 172 -7.42 42.04 11.65
CA ASN A 172 -8.04 41.27 12.73
C ASN A 172 -8.28 39.79 12.38
N ASP A 173 -7.67 39.28 11.30
CA ASP A 173 -7.81 37.88 10.82
C ASP A 173 -9.23 37.49 10.32
N ASN A 174 -10.05 38.46 9.93
CA ASN A 174 -11.32 38.19 9.27
C ASN A 174 -11.15 38.15 7.74
N HIS A 175 -11.81 37.19 7.11
CA HIS A 175 -11.92 37.14 5.65
C HIS A 175 -12.79 38.30 5.16
N ILE A 176 -12.21 39.18 4.34
CA ILE A 176 -12.94 40.26 3.68
C ILE A 176 -13.70 39.61 2.52
N GLN A 177 -15.01 39.38 2.69
CA GLN A 177 -15.85 38.99 1.56
C GLN A 177 -15.95 40.18 0.62
N ASP A 178 -15.42 40.05 -0.60
CA ASP A 178 -15.74 40.98 -1.68
C ASP A 178 -17.23 40.85 -2.00
N SER A 179 -18.07 41.61 -1.31
CA SER A 179 -19.46 41.80 -1.70
C SER A 179 -19.51 42.81 -2.84
N THR A 180 -19.10 42.41 -4.05
CA THR A 180 -19.58 43.08 -5.25
C THR A 180 -21.01 42.60 -5.52
N ASN A 181 -21.95 43.11 -4.71
CA ASN A 181 -23.30 43.34 -5.20
C ASN A 181 -23.25 44.71 -5.87
N GLU A 182 -23.05 44.73 -7.18
CA GLU A 182 -23.53 45.84 -8.00
C GLU A 182 -25.06 45.84 -7.88
N ASP A 183 -25.59 46.73 -7.05
CA ASP A 183 -26.97 47.21 -7.14
C ASP A 183 -26.96 48.73 -6.95
N GLY A 184 -27.06 49.43 -8.09
CA GLY A 184 -27.95 50.58 -8.28
C GLY A 184 -27.60 51.96 -7.70
N SER A 185 -27.63 52.93 -8.62
CA SER A 185 -28.00 54.37 -8.49
C SER A 185 -27.02 55.34 -7.82
N GLU A 186 -26.41 56.23 -8.61
CA GLU A 186 -27.01 57.51 -9.07
C GLU A 186 -26.50 57.89 -10.47
#